data_AF-A0A7Y7TS18-F1
#
_entry.id   AF-A0A7Y7TS18-F1
#
_cell.length_a   1.000
_cell.length_b   1.000
_cell.length_c   1.000
_cell.angle_alpha   90.00
_cell.angle_beta   90.00
_cell.angle_gamma   90.00
#
_symmetry.space_group_name_H-M   'P 1'
#
loop_
_entity.id
_entity.type
_entity.pdbx_description
1 polymer ?
#
loop_
_entity_poly.entity_id
_entity_poly.type
_entity_poly.pdbx_seq_one_letter_code
_entity_poly.pdbx_strand_id
1 'polypeptide(L)'
;VGKKDDDGMTIHKVIIYDHRSKSGNGNLTVAEDGKMELTKDKRFLVFSLHNGCNYNDVSENQQNRNNRQFQRLKFKDQYRRFDLASFTMTRTNEEFFKDNFQMMNSRQLDSASGALKIELVKKKEAYAKGFTNSFYFYKNIDSVIFKKPDTLAKLKSNFLDNFSKADQKIIISNAINSARNMKESITFQVSDTDVRSKQISRHEIEWHRKYTLSIACLLFFFIGAPLGAIIRKGGLGLPVVISVLFFVVYHVISMTGEKFVREGASQAYVGMWVAAAVYLPIGVFLTYKATTDSVIFDPTIYFRVFAKVFKKKK
;
A
#
# COMPACT_ATOMS: atom_id res chain seq x y z
N VAL A 1 -28.71 -2.11 -22.64
CA VAL A 1 -29.81 -2.65 -23.48
C VAL A 1 -30.94 -3.03 -22.55
N GLY A 2 -32.16 -2.58 -22.84
CA GLY A 2 -33.32 -2.82 -21.95
C GLY A 2 -34.01 -4.16 -22.16
N LYS A 3 -34.11 -4.64 -23.41
CA LYS A 3 -34.62 -5.99 -23.73
C LYS A 3 -33.90 -6.53 -24.97
N LYS A 4 -33.74 -7.85 -25.02
CA LYS A 4 -33.21 -8.60 -26.16
C LYS A 4 -34.21 -9.69 -26.53
N ASP A 5 -34.47 -9.88 -27.82
CA ASP A 5 -35.38 -10.94 -28.28
C ASP A 5 -34.66 -12.29 -28.39
N ASP A 6 -35.43 -13.37 -28.53
CA ASP A 6 -34.94 -14.76 -28.55
C ASP A 6 -34.04 -15.07 -29.76
N ASP A 7 -34.07 -14.21 -30.79
CA ASP A 7 -33.20 -14.29 -31.97
C ASP A 7 -31.73 -13.96 -31.66
N GLY A 8 -31.45 -13.42 -30.46
CA GLY A 8 -30.10 -13.07 -30.05
C GLY A 8 -29.50 -11.87 -30.78
N MET A 9 -30.26 -11.17 -31.63
CA MET A 9 -29.78 -10.12 -32.54
C MET A 9 -30.59 -8.83 -32.41
N THR A 10 -31.90 -8.93 -32.21
CA THR A 10 -32.79 -7.78 -32.06
C THR A 10 -32.76 -7.26 -30.63
N ILE A 11 -32.57 -5.95 -30.49
CA ILE A 11 -32.39 -5.25 -29.22
C ILE A 11 -33.35 -4.06 -29.12
N HIS A 12 -33.87 -3.84 -27.92
CA HIS A 12 -34.81 -2.75 -27.62
C HIS A 12 -34.30 -1.90 -26.47
N LYS A 13 -34.67 -0.61 -26.49
CA LYS A 13 -34.26 0.42 -25.53
C LYS A 13 -32.74 0.44 -25.37
N VAL A 14 -32.08 0.82 -26.46
CA VAL A 14 -30.62 0.83 -26.55
C VAL A 14 -30.09 2.16 -26.04
N ILE A 15 -29.12 2.09 -25.14
CA ILE A 15 -28.42 3.24 -24.57
C ILE A 15 -26.93 2.96 -24.70
N ILE A 16 -26.20 3.81 -25.40
CA ILE A 16 -24.77 3.69 -25.67
C ILE A 16 -24.06 4.92 -25.10
N TYR A 17 -23.14 4.70 -24.16
CA TYR A 17 -22.28 5.74 -23.61
C TYR A 17 -20.93 5.78 -24.33
N ASP A 18 -20.45 6.98 -24.67
CA ASP A 18 -19.12 7.18 -25.25
C ASP A 18 -18.18 7.82 -24.22
N HIS A 19 -17.23 7.03 -23.71
CA HIS A 19 -16.26 7.47 -22.70
C HIS A 19 -14.89 7.87 -23.29
N ARG A 20 -14.73 7.94 -24.61
CA ARG A 20 -13.42 8.20 -25.24
C ARG A 20 -12.80 9.53 -24.81
N SER A 21 -13.60 10.54 -24.49
CA SER A 21 -13.13 11.89 -24.14
C SER A 21 -12.75 12.08 -22.66
N LYS A 22 -12.81 11.04 -21.81
CA LYS A 22 -12.54 11.11 -20.34
C LYS A 22 -13.34 12.21 -19.58
N SER A 23 -14.34 12.82 -20.20
CA SER A 23 -15.09 13.98 -19.69
C SER A 23 -16.39 13.60 -18.94
N GLY A 24 -16.46 12.38 -18.42
CA GLY A 24 -17.68 11.82 -17.80
C GLY A 24 -18.70 11.31 -18.83
N ASN A 25 -19.99 11.27 -18.45
CA ASN A 25 -21.08 10.71 -19.25
C ASN A 25 -21.71 11.75 -20.21
N GLY A 26 -20.88 12.59 -20.85
CA GLY A 26 -21.35 13.71 -21.67
C GLY A 26 -21.91 13.31 -23.05
N ASN A 27 -21.52 12.14 -23.56
CA ASN A 27 -21.93 11.65 -24.88
C ASN A 27 -22.75 10.37 -24.77
N LEU A 28 -23.99 10.43 -25.24
CA LEU A 28 -24.96 9.34 -25.15
C LEU A 28 -25.76 9.19 -26.44
N THR A 29 -25.92 7.96 -26.92
CA THR A 29 -26.88 7.60 -27.97
C THR A 29 -28.01 6.78 -27.34
N VAL A 30 -29.25 7.20 -27.57
CA VAL A 30 -30.45 6.43 -27.18
C VAL A 30 -31.21 6.04 -28.44
N ALA A 31 -31.70 4.81 -28.52
CA ALA A 31 -32.54 4.32 -29.62
C ALA A 31 -33.65 3.42 -29.09
N GLU A 32 -34.80 3.44 -29.77
CA GLU A 32 -35.96 2.63 -29.39
C GLU A 32 -35.73 1.15 -29.69
N ASP A 33 -35.25 0.85 -30.90
CA ASP A 33 -34.96 -0.50 -31.36
C ASP A 33 -33.68 -0.54 -32.20
N GLY A 34 -33.18 -1.75 -32.45
CA GLY A 34 -32.05 -1.97 -33.33
C GLY A 34 -31.66 -3.42 -33.47
N LYS A 35 -30.63 -3.67 -34.28
CA LYS A 35 -30.00 -4.98 -34.45
C LYS A 35 -28.53 -4.90 -34.08
N MET A 36 -28.05 -5.93 -33.40
CA MET A 36 -26.64 -6.09 -33.03
C MET A 36 -26.08 -7.30 -33.75
N GLU A 37 -25.14 -7.10 -34.66
CA GLU A 37 -24.57 -8.15 -35.49
C GLU A 37 -23.05 -8.14 -35.44
N LEU A 38 -22.44 -9.32 -35.47
CA LEU A 38 -21.00 -9.46 -35.59
C LEU A 38 -20.63 -9.53 -37.07
N THR A 39 -19.55 -8.86 -37.50
CA THR A 39 -19.05 -9.05 -38.87
C THR A 39 -18.58 -10.49 -39.08
N LYS A 40 -18.58 -10.98 -40.34
CA LYS A 40 -18.14 -12.35 -40.69
C LYS A 40 -16.78 -12.70 -40.09
N ASP A 41 -15.86 -11.74 -40.11
CA ASP A 41 -14.49 -11.87 -39.59
C ASP A 41 -14.40 -11.73 -38.06
N LYS A 42 -15.54 -11.57 -37.37
CA LYS A 42 -15.66 -11.38 -35.91
C LYS A 42 -14.89 -10.18 -35.33
N ARG A 43 -14.38 -9.29 -36.18
CA ARG A 43 -13.58 -8.13 -35.78
C ARG A 43 -14.42 -6.95 -35.28
N PHE A 44 -15.62 -6.78 -35.82
CA PHE A 44 -16.47 -5.66 -35.46
C PHE A 44 -17.84 -6.13 -34.96
N LEU A 45 -18.35 -5.41 -33.97
CA LEU A 45 -19.74 -5.49 -33.54
C LEU A 45 -20.48 -4.27 -34.10
N VAL A 46 -21.49 -4.51 -34.93
CA VAL A 46 -22.27 -3.48 -35.62
C VAL A 46 -23.65 -3.37 -34.98
N PHE A 47 -24.00 -2.15 -34.56
CA PHE A 47 -25.34 -1.80 -34.12
C PHE A 47 -26.03 -1.00 -35.21
N SER A 48 -27.15 -1.50 -35.71
CA SER A 48 -28.08 -0.80 -36.59
C SER A 48 -29.22 -0.30 -35.73
N LEU A 49 -29.22 0.98 -35.37
CA LEU A 49 -30.17 1.60 -34.46
C LEU A 49 -31.26 2.34 -35.24
N HIS A 50 -32.49 2.23 -34.78
CA HIS A 50 -33.63 2.95 -35.36
C HIS A 50 -34.29 3.88 -34.33
N ASN A 51 -34.83 4.98 -34.82
CA ASN A 51 -35.59 5.99 -34.08
C ASN A 51 -34.90 6.39 -32.76
N GLY A 52 -33.81 7.16 -32.88
CA GLY A 52 -32.98 7.51 -31.74
C GLY A 52 -32.55 8.96 -31.68
N CYS A 53 -31.85 9.29 -30.60
CA CYS A 53 -31.31 10.61 -30.32
C CYS A 53 -29.86 10.50 -29.83
N ASN A 54 -28.95 11.26 -30.43
CA ASN A 54 -27.62 11.50 -29.90
C ASN A 54 -27.66 12.75 -29.01
N TYR A 55 -27.16 12.62 -27.79
CA TYR A 55 -26.95 13.68 -26.82
C TYR A 55 -25.45 13.93 -26.70
N ASN A 56 -25.05 15.19 -26.84
CA ASN A 56 -23.66 15.62 -26.68
C ASN A 56 -23.63 16.84 -25.76
N ASP A 57 -22.93 16.72 -24.64
CA ASP A 57 -22.61 17.80 -23.71
C ASP A 57 -21.23 18.34 -24.08
N VAL A 58 -21.20 19.42 -24.88
CA VAL A 58 -19.96 20.04 -25.32
C VAL A 58 -19.47 20.98 -24.22
N SER A 59 -18.49 20.53 -23.44
CA SER A 59 -17.77 21.40 -22.51
C SER A 59 -16.50 21.94 -23.18
N GLU A 60 -16.55 23.14 -23.76
CA GLU A 60 -15.38 23.78 -24.36
C GLU A 60 -14.34 24.23 -23.31
N ASN A 61 -14.74 24.46 -22.04
CA ASN A 61 -13.84 24.90 -20.98
C ASN A 61 -14.20 24.30 -19.61
N GLN A 62 -13.26 23.61 -18.96
CA GLN A 62 -13.42 23.00 -17.62
C GLN A 62 -13.76 24.02 -16.51
N GLN A 63 -13.45 25.31 -16.72
CA GLN A 63 -13.63 26.37 -15.71
C GLN A 63 -15.05 26.96 -15.63
N ASN A 64 -15.92 26.73 -16.61
CA ASN A 64 -17.26 27.36 -16.65
C ASN A 64 -18.39 26.32 -16.65
N ARG A 65 -18.56 25.62 -15.51
CA ARG A 65 -19.55 24.53 -15.36
C ARG A 65 -21.01 24.96 -15.56
N ASN A 66 -21.33 26.24 -15.47
CA ASN A 66 -22.71 26.75 -15.48
C ASN A 66 -23.29 26.99 -16.88
N ASN A 67 -22.47 27.02 -17.95
CA ASN A 67 -22.95 27.26 -19.31
C ASN A 67 -22.53 26.12 -20.24
N ARG A 68 -23.26 25.00 -20.16
CA ARG A 68 -23.05 23.83 -21.01
C ARG A 68 -23.97 23.88 -22.22
N GLN A 69 -23.39 23.76 -23.41
CA GLN A 69 -24.18 23.66 -24.63
C GLN A 69 -24.60 22.21 -24.84
N PHE A 70 -25.91 21.96 -24.74
CA PHE A 70 -26.49 20.64 -24.98
C PHE A 70 -26.92 20.53 -26.43
N GLN A 71 -26.33 19.58 -27.16
CA GLN A 71 -26.74 19.26 -28.52
C GLN A 71 -27.55 17.96 -28.54
N ARG A 72 -28.68 17.98 -29.25
CA ARG A 72 -29.54 16.81 -29.46
C ARG A 72 -29.77 16.61 -30.95
N LEU A 73 -29.31 15.47 -31.48
CA LEU A 73 -29.47 15.11 -32.89
C LEU A 73 -30.37 13.87 -32.99
N LYS A 74 -31.58 14.05 -33.53
CA LYS A 74 -32.50 12.94 -33.81
C LYS A 74 -32.09 12.25 -35.10
N PHE A 75 -32.20 10.93 -35.14
CA PHE A 75 -31.94 10.13 -36.33
C PHE A 75 -33.04 9.09 -36.51
N LYS A 76 -33.36 8.82 -37.78
CA LYS A 76 -34.22 7.70 -38.16
C LYS A 76 -33.44 6.40 -38.11
N ASP A 77 -32.29 6.35 -38.79
CA ASP A 77 -31.42 5.19 -38.85
C ASP A 77 -29.98 5.61 -38.53
N GLN A 78 -29.28 4.86 -37.68
CA GLN A 78 -27.86 5.10 -37.36
C GLN A 78 -27.10 3.79 -37.18
N TYR A 79 -25.97 3.67 -37.89
CA TYR A 79 -25.04 2.56 -37.76
C TYR A 79 -23.88 2.93 -36.84
N ARG A 80 -23.60 2.09 -35.84
CA ARG A 80 -22.44 2.22 -34.94
C ARG A 80 -21.60 0.95 -35.00
N ARG A 81 -20.33 1.08 -35.35
CA ARG A 81 -19.39 -0.04 -35.43
C ARG A 81 -18.38 0.05 -34.29
N PHE A 82 -18.30 -1.01 -33.50
CA PHE A 82 -17.32 -1.16 -32.42
C PHE A 82 -16.22 -2.12 -32.86
N ASP A 83 -14.96 -1.70 -32.75
CA ASP A 83 -13.81 -2.55 -33.01
C ASP A 83 -13.51 -3.42 -31.78
N LEU A 84 -13.61 -4.73 -31.96
CA LEU A 84 -13.34 -5.72 -30.93
C LEU A 84 -11.83 -5.95 -30.73
N ALA A 85 -10.97 -5.39 -31.58
CA ALA A 85 -9.51 -5.41 -31.37
C ALA A 85 -9.10 -4.82 -30.01
N SER A 86 -9.82 -3.79 -29.54
CA SER A 86 -9.58 -3.16 -28.22
C SER A 86 -9.97 -4.04 -27.03
N PHE A 87 -10.87 -5.00 -27.23
CA PHE A 87 -11.26 -6.02 -26.26
C PHE A 87 -10.44 -7.31 -26.39
N THR A 88 -9.56 -7.38 -27.40
CA THR A 88 -8.58 -8.45 -27.48
C THR A 88 -7.61 -8.25 -26.33
N MET A 89 -7.41 -9.29 -25.51
CA MET A 89 -6.68 -9.23 -24.25
C MET A 89 -5.23 -8.76 -24.47
N THR A 90 -5.02 -7.45 -24.49
CA THR A 90 -3.69 -6.86 -24.47
C THR A 90 -3.16 -7.12 -23.07
N ARG A 91 -2.06 -7.88 -22.99
CA ARG A 91 -1.36 -8.08 -21.72
C ARG A 91 -1.14 -6.71 -21.10
N THR A 92 -1.66 -6.50 -19.89
CA THR A 92 -1.43 -5.26 -19.16
C THR A 92 0.07 -5.01 -19.14
N ASN A 93 0.50 -3.82 -19.59
CA ASN A 93 1.91 -3.56 -19.82
C ASN A 93 2.70 -3.78 -18.51
N GLU A 94 3.49 -4.85 -18.48
CA GLU A 94 4.26 -5.32 -17.32
C GLU A 94 5.21 -4.24 -16.81
N GLU A 95 5.61 -3.31 -17.66
CA GLU A 95 6.47 -2.17 -17.32
C GLU A 95 5.88 -1.29 -16.22
N PHE A 96 4.56 -1.13 -16.15
CA PHE A 96 3.91 -0.37 -15.07
C PHE A 96 4.03 -1.02 -13.69
N PHE A 97 4.41 -2.30 -13.62
CA PHE A 97 4.48 -3.06 -12.38
C PHE A 97 5.89 -3.48 -11.98
N LYS A 98 6.90 -3.24 -12.84
CA LYS A 98 8.31 -3.60 -12.56
C LYS A 98 8.84 -2.97 -11.28
N ASP A 99 8.38 -1.77 -10.94
CA ASP A 99 8.80 -1.04 -9.74
C ASP A 99 8.00 -1.41 -8.48
N ASN A 100 6.98 -2.25 -8.60
CA ASN A 100 6.24 -2.70 -7.42
C ASN A 100 7.06 -3.76 -6.67
N PHE A 101 7.47 -3.43 -5.45
CA PHE A 101 8.25 -4.31 -4.57
C PHE A 101 7.63 -5.71 -4.40
N GLN A 102 6.30 -5.85 -4.46
CA GLN A 102 5.64 -7.16 -4.37
C GLN A 102 5.94 -8.09 -5.56
N MET A 103 6.25 -7.52 -6.73
CA MET A 103 6.51 -8.26 -7.97
C MET A 103 8.01 -8.48 -8.23
N MET A 104 8.88 -7.86 -7.44
CA MET A 104 10.33 -8.01 -7.55
C MET A 104 10.79 -9.40 -7.11
N ASN A 105 11.84 -9.92 -7.74
CA ASN A 105 12.53 -11.12 -7.26
C ASN A 105 13.45 -10.83 -6.06
N SER A 106 13.97 -11.85 -5.38
CA SER A 106 14.77 -11.65 -4.15
C SER A 106 16.06 -10.86 -4.37
N ARG A 107 16.71 -10.97 -5.55
CA ARG A 107 17.91 -10.17 -5.87
C ARG A 107 17.56 -8.70 -6.11
N GLN A 108 16.45 -8.45 -6.83
CA GLN A 108 15.95 -7.11 -7.08
C GLN A 108 15.54 -6.41 -5.78
N LEU A 109 14.85 -7.14 -4.88
CA LEU A 109 14.48 -6.63 -3.56
C LEU A 109 15.68 -6.23 -2.72
N ASP A 110 16.72 -7.07 -2.69
CA ASP A 110 17.95 -6.79 -1.95
C ASP A 110 18.66 -5.55 -2.50
N SER A 111 18.90 -5.51 -3.81
CA SER A 111 19.51 -4.35 -4.49
C SER A 111 18.70 -3.06 -4.31
N ALA A 112 17.37 -3.13 -4.45
CA ALA A 112 16.49 -1.99 -4.25
C ALA A 112 16.51 -1.50 -2.80
N SER A 113 16.45 -2.41 -1.83
CA SER A 113 16.55 -2.05 -0.40
C SER A 113 17.90 -1.40 -0.06
N GLY A 114 18.99 -1.92 -0.62
CA GLY A 114 20.34 -1.36 -0.46
C GLY A 114 20.46 0.03 -1.06
N ALA A 115 19.96 0.23 -2.28
CA ALA A 115 19.93 1.54 -2.93
C ALA A 115 19.13 2.56 -2.11
N LEU A 116 17.93 2.18 -1.63
CA LEU A 116 17.09 3.04 -0.80
C LEU A 116 17.76 3.41 0.53
N LYS A 117 18.48 2.48 1.18
CA LYS A 117 19.26 2.76 2.40
C LYS A 117 20.36 3.78 2.14
N ILE A 118 21.13 3.61 1.06
CA ILE A 118 22.20 4.53 0.67
C ILE A 118 21.61 5.92 0.38
N GLU A 119 20.49 5.99 -0.35
CA GLU A 119 19.81 7.24 -0.65
C GLU A 119 19.34 7.94 0.64
N LEU A 120 18.78 7.20 1.59
CA LEU A 120 18.34 7.72 2.88
C LEU A 120 19.50 8.33 3.67
N VAL A 121 20.65 7.66 3.72
CA VAL A 121 21.86 8.19 4.40
C VAL A 121 22.35 9.46 3.71
N LYS A 122 22.48 9.44 2.38
CA LYS A 122 22.90 10.63 1.60
C LYS A 122 21.97 11.81 1.83
N LYS A 123 20.66 11.59 1.87
CA LYS A 123 19.68 12.65 2.15
C LYS A 123 19.82 13.22 3.56
N LYS A 124 20.00 12.38 4.57
CA LYS A 124 20.24 12.84 5.94
C LYS A 124 21.48 13.71 6.03
N GLU A 125 22.59 13.29 5.40
CA GLU A 125 23.82 14.07 5.37
C GLU A 125 23.67 15.38 4.60
N ALA A 126 23.01 15.34 3.43
CA ALA A 126 22.75 16.53 2.63
C ALA A 126 21.88 17.54 3.39
N TYR A 127 20.85 17.06 4.08
CA TYR A 127 20.01 17.90 4.94
C TYR A 127 20.82 18.47 6.10
N ALA A 128 21.62 17.68 6.82
CA ALA A 128 22.45 18.18 7.91
C ALA A 128 23.43 19.28 7.43
N LYS A 129 24.09 19.08 6.30
CA LYS A 129 24.96 20.09 5.67
C LYS A 129 24.17 21.33 5.25
N GLY A 130 23.02 21.17 4.60
CA GLY A 130 22.15 22.28 4.19
C GLY A 130 21.61 23.07 5.37
N PHE A 131 21.19 22.37 6.43
CA PHE A 131 20.70 22.96 7.67
C PHE A 131 21.76 23.84 8.33
N THR A 132 23.01 23.36 8.43
CA THR A 132 24.13 24.20 8.93
C THR A 132 24.40 25.42 8.06
N ASN A 133 24.21 25.32 6.74
CA ASN A 133 24.35 26.46 5.83
C ASN A 133 23.22 27.50 5.98
N SER A 134 22.01 27.07 6.38
CA SER A 134 20.89 27.98 6.65
C SER A 134 21.14 28.91 7.84
N PHE A 135 22.07 28.57 8.74
CA PHE A 135 22.56 29.50 9.75
C PHE A 135 23.76 30.29 9.22
N TYR A 136 23.50 31.18 8.27
CA TYR A 136 24.51 32.05 7.65
C TYR A 136 25.36 32.82 8.67
N PHE A 137 24.80 33.15 9.85
CA PHE A 137 25.50 33.79 10.97
C PHE A 137 26.74 33.03 11.47
N TYR A 138 26.80 31.72 11.30
CA TYR A 138 27.96 30.92 11.71
C TYR A 138 28.98 30.68 10.59
N LYS A 139 28.61 30.94 9.33
CA LYS A 139 29.41 30.40 8.21
C LYS A 139 30.39 31.38 7.59
N ASN A 140 30.15 32.68 7.56
CA ASN A 140 31.16 33.64 7.08
C ASN A 140 30.89 35.05 7.64
N ILE A 141 31.62 35.44 8.69
CA ILE A 141 31.97 36.85 8.83
C ILE A 141 33.24 37.00 7.99
N ASP A 142 33.09 37.32 6.71
CA ASP A 142 34.24 37.75 5.93
C ASP A 142 34.77 39.04 6.55
N SER A 143 35.92 38.94 7.23
CA SER A 143 36.57 40.06 7.90
C SER A 143 36.97 41.18 6.94
N VAL A 144 36.95 40.92 5.62
CA VAL A 144 37.24 41.91 4.59
C VAL A 144 36.01 42.75 4.24
N ILE A 145 34.78 42.23 4.42
CA ILE A 145 33.52 42.92 4.09
C ILE A 145 33.01 43.76 5.27
N PHE A 146 33.22 43.29 6.51
CA PHE A 146 32.92 44.07 7.70
C PHE A 146 34.15 44.89 8.11
N LYS A 147 34.20 46.17 7.73
CA LYS A 147 35.06 47.15 8.44
C LYS A 147 34.72 47.04 9.92
N LYS A 148 35.63 46.46 10.72
CA LYS A 148 35.51 46.54 12.17
C LYS A 148 35.38 48.02 12.51
N PRO A 149 34.29 48.47 13.16
CA PRO A 149 34.23 49.84 13.59
C PRO A 149 35.43 50.09 14.50
N ASP A 150 36.18 51.16 14.21
CA ASP A 150 37.41 51.55 14.91
C ASP A 150 37.13 51.93 16.38
N THR A 151 35.87 51.92 16.78
CA THR A 151 35.38 52.22 18.11
C THR A 151 34.52 51.06 18.61
N LEU A 152 34.89 50.50 19.76
CA LEU A 152 34.07 49.53 20.48
C LEU A 152 32.79 50.22 20.97
N ALA A 153 31.68 50.01 20.27
CA ALA A 153 30.37 50.43 20.76
C ALA A 153 30.09 49.72 22.10
N LYS A 154 29.86 50.48 23.18
CA LYS A 154 29.36 49.93 24.45
C LYS A 154 27.93 49.44 24.22
N LEU A 155 27.82 48.16 23.86
CA LEU A 155 26.53 47.48 23.80
C LEU A 155 25.98 47.32 25.21
N LYS A 156 24.67 47.57 25.37
CA LYS A 156 23.94 47.20 26.58
C LYS A 156 23.88 45.67 26.67
N SER A 157 23.83 45.15 27.90
CA SER A 157 23.83 43.72 28.20
C SER A 157 22.69 42.96 27.52
N ASN A 158 21.51 43.58 27.42
CA ASN A 158 20.39 43.03 26.68
C ASN A 158 20.48 43.44 25.19
N PHE A 159 20.56 42.45 24.31
CA PHE A 159 20.73 42.64 22.86
C PHE A 159 19.69 43.61 22.28
N LEU A 160 18.41 43.44 22.65
CA LEU A 160 17.30 44.24 22.09
C LEU A 160 17.36 45.71 22.49
N ASP A 161 17.95 46.05 23.64
CA ASP A 161 18.02 47.42 24.16
C ASP A 161 18.98 48.33 23.37
N ASN A 162 19.73 47.73 22.43
CA ASN A 162 20.60 48.41 21.48
C ASN A 162 19.87 48.88 20.21
N PHE A 163 18.60 48.54 20.03
CA PHE A 163 17.80 48.84 18.83
C PHE A 163 16.57 49.69 19.16
N SER A 164 16.04 50.41 18.17
CA SER A 164 14.79 51.18 18.34
C SER A 164 13.59 50.24 18.57
N LYS A 165 12.50 50.71 19.20
CA LYS A 165 11.30 49.89 19.40
C LYS A 165 10.67 49.38 18.08
N ALA A 166 10.87 50.09 16.97
CA ALA A 166 10.43 49.65 15.65
C ALA A 166 11.31 48.48 15.14
N ASP A 167 12.62 48.62 15.28
CA ASP A 167 13.58 47.58 14.88
C ASP A 167 13.46 46.33 15.74
N GLN A 168 13.24 46.48 17.06
CA GLN A 168 12.99 45.36 17.96
C GLN A 168 11.83 44.48 17.49
N LYS A 169 10.72 45.08 17.03
CA LYS A 169 9.57 44.34 16.49
C LYS A 169 9.94 43.56 15.23
N ILE A 170 10.71 44.17 14.32
CA ILE A 170 11.17 43.53 13.08
C ILE A 170 12.10 42.36 13.40
N ILE A 171 13.08 42.56 14.29
CA ILE A 171 14.03 41.53 14.73
C ILE A 171 13.30 40.34 15.35
N ILE A 172 12.38 40.59 16.29
CA ILE A 172 11.60 39.54 16.95
C ILE A 172 10.71 38.81 15.92
N SER A 173 10.03 39.54 15.04
CA SER A 173 9.16 38.92 14.03
C SER A 173 9.96 38.04 13.06
N ASN A 174 11.14 38.50 12.61
CA ASN A 174 12.03 37.72 11.77
C ASN A 174 12.55 36.49 12.50
N ALA A 175 12.97 36.62 13.76
CA ALA A 175 13.43 35.50 14.58
C ALA A 175 12.33 34.44 14.78
N ILE A 176 11.11 34.86 15.08
CA ILE A 176 9.94 33.96 15.21
C ILE A 176 9.66 33.25 13.88
N ASN A 177 9.66 33.98 12.76
CA ASN A 177 9.40 33.40 11.45
C ASN A 177 10.50 32.40 11.05
N SER A 178 11.77 32.72 11.28
CA SER A 178 12.89 31.81 11.07
C SER A 178 12.77 30.55 11.93
N ALA A 179 12.44 30.68 13.22
CA ALA A 179 12.26 29.55 14.12
C ALA A 179 11.08 28.64 13.70
N ARG A 180 9.96 29.24 13.26
CA ARG A 180 8.80 28.49 12.75
C ARG A 180 9.14 27.72 11.48
N ASN A 181 9.72 28.39 10.49
CA ASN A 181 10.12 27.76 9.22
C ASN A 181 11.11 26.60 9.46
N MET A 182 12.01 26.78 10.43
CA MET A 182 12.95 25.75 10.83
C MET A 182 12.28 24.54 11.47
N LYS A 183 11.35 24.78 12.41
CA LYS A 183 10.56 23.71 13.03
C LYS A 183 9.78 22.94 11.97
N GLU A 184 9.14 23.64 11.04
CA GLU A 184 8.38 23.01 9.95
C GLU A 184 9.28 22.19 9.03
N SER A 185 10.45 22.72 8.64
CA SER A 185 11.44 22.00 7.83
C SER A 185 11.93 20.71 8.53
N ILE A 186 12.27 20.78 9.82
CA ILE A 186 12.71 19.61 10.60
C ILE A 186 11.57 18.59 10.70
N THR A 187 10.35 19.05 11.00
CA THR A 187 9.18 18.17 11.12
C THR A 187 8.90 17.44 9.80
N PHE A 188 8.98 18.17 8.68
CA PHE A 188 8.88 17.58 7.35
C PHE A 188 9.98 16.55 7.09
N GLN A 189 11.23 16.87 7.43
CA GLN A 189 12.36 15.96 7.21
C GLN A 189 12.27 14.68 8.07
N VAL A 190 11.79 14.79 9.31
CA VAL A 190 11.52 13.64 10.18
C VAL A 190 10.44 12.75 9.57
N SER A 191 9.35 13.35 9.08
CA SER A 191 8.26 12.62 8.41
C SER A 191 8.71 11.94 7.12
N ASP A 192 9.45 12.63 6.23
CA ASP A 192 9.99 12.04 5.00
C ASP A 192 10.96 10.88 5.30
N THR A 193 11.78 11.03 6.34
CA THR A 193 12.69 9.96 6.78
C THR A 193 11.92 8.73 7.27
N ASP A 194 10.86 8.92 8.06
CA ASP A 194 10.01 7.83 8.55
C ASP A 194 9.34 7.08 7.38
N VAL A 195 8.75 7.82 6.45
CA VAL A 195 8.12 7.25 5.24
C VAL A 195 9.12 6.43 4.43
N ARG A 196 10.34 6.95 4.22
CA ARG A 196 11.41 6.24 3.50
C ARG A 196 11.89 5.01 4.25
N SER A 197 12.05 5.07 5.56
CA SER A 197 12.39 3.88 6.35
C SER A 197 11.32 2.80 6.23
N LYS A 198 10.03 3.17 6.27
CA LYS A 198 8.92 2.24 6.06
C LYS A 198 8.94 1.63 4.66
N GLN A 199 9.33 2.38 3.63
CA GLN A 199 9.53 1.83 2.28
C GLN A 199 10.65 0.79 2.24
N ILE A 200 11.79 1.05 2.87
CA ILE A 200 12.89 0.08 2.99
C ILE A 200 12.40 -1.18 3.69
N SER A 201 11.72 -1.04 4.84
CA SER A 201 11.17 -2.17 5.59
C SER A 201 10.20 -3.01 4.77
N ARG A 202 9.39 -2.41 3.88
CA ARG A 202 8.50 -3.17 2.98
C ARG A 202 9.26 -4.08 2.00
N HIS A 203 10.39 -3.62 1.46
CA HIS A 203 11.22 -4.44 0.58
C HIS A 203 11.86 -5.60 1.34
N GLU A 204 12.37 -5.34 2.55
CA GLU A 204 12.96 -6.36 3.41
C GLU A 204 11.92 -7.40 3.87
N ILE A 205 10.69 -6.96 4.20
CA ILE A 205 9.58 -7.85 4.55
C ILE A 205 9.29 -8.83 3.41
N GLU A 206 9.13 -8.35 2.18
CA GLU A 206 8.87 -9.22 1.04
C GLU A 206 10.04 -10.16 0.74
N TRP A 207 11.27 -9.69 0.95
CA TRP A 207 12.46 -10.54 0.84
C TRP A 207 12.40 -11.70 1.82
N HIS A 208 12.17 -11.43 3.12
CA HIS A 208 12.06 -12.45 4.14
C HIS A 208 10.83 -13.34 3.96
N ARG A 209 9.67 -12.79 3.55
CA ARG A 209 8.41 -13.52 3.31
C ARG A 209 8.62 -14.70 2.38
N LYS A 210 9.42 -14.53 1.32
CA LYS A 210 9.69 -15.60 0.34
C LYS A 210 10.39 -16.80 0.99
N TYR A 211 11.31 -16.56 1.92
CA TYR A 211 12.01 -17.63 2.64
C TYR A 211 11.16 -18.22 3.77
N THR A 212 10.48 -17.37 4.54
CA THR A 212 9.67 -17.83 5.68
C THR A 212 8.48 -18.67 5.23
N LEU A 213 7.93 -18.42 4.02
CA LEU A 213 6.88 -19.26 3.45
C LEU A 213 7.35 -20.70 3.19
N SER A 214 8.55 -20.88 2.60
CA SER A 214 9.12 -22.21 2.38
C SER A 214 9.43 -22.93 3.69
N ILE A 215 9.98 -22.20 4.68
CA ILE A 215 10.28 -22.76 6.01
C ILE A 215 9.01 -23.11 6.78
N ALA A 216 7.93 -22.33 6.63
CA ALA A 216 6.64 -22.61 7.24
C ALA A 216 6.11 -23.99 6.81
N CYS A 217 6.26 -24.36 5.53
CA CYS A 217 5.87 -25.69 5.05
C CYS A 217 6.62 -26.81 5.79
N LEU A 218 7.93 -26.65 6.02
CA LEU A 218 8.73 -27.61 6.78
C LEU A 218 8.28 -27.68 8.25
N LEU A 219 8.05 -26.53 8.89
CA LEU A 219 7.58 -26.48 10.27
C LEU A 219 6.21 -27.17 10.43
N PHE A 220 5.27 -26.91 9.52
CA PHE A 220 3.96 -27.57 9.55
C PHE A 220 4.05 -29.07 9.27
N PHE A 221 4.99 -29.51 8.44
CA PHE A 221 5.25 -30.94 8.25
C PHE A 221 5.72 -31.60 9.56
N PHE A 222 6.70 -30.99 10.25
CA PHE A 222 7.22 -31.50 11.53
C PHE A 222 6.21 -31.40 12.68
N ILE A 223 5.19 -30.57 12.59
CA ILE A 223 4.13 -30.52 13.61
C ILE A 223 3.00 -31.49 13.26
N GLY A 224 2.58 -31.52 12.00
CA GLY A 224 1.47 -32.33 11.51
C GLY A 224 1.74 -33.83 11.56
N ALA A 225 2.93 -34.28 11.14
CA ALA A 225 3.26 -35.71 11.11
C ALA A 225 3.26 -36.35 12.53
N PRO A 226 3.91 -35.76 13.55
CA PRO A 226 3.83 -36.23 14.94
C PRO A 226 2.42 -36.19 15.52
N LEU A 227 1.66 -35.11 15.29
CA LEU A 227 0.30 -35.00 15.82
C LEU A 227 -0.64 -36.07 15.24
N GLY A 228 -0.51 -36.37 13.94
CA GLY A 228 -1.25 -37.46 13.30
C GLY A 228 -0.89 -38.84 13.84
N ALA A 229 0.38 -39.07 14.18
CA ALA A 229 0.86 -40.33 14.75
C ALA A 229 0.47 -40.52 16.23
N ILE A 230 0.52 -39.45 17.02
CA ILE A 230 0.21 -39.47 18.47
C ILE A 230 -1.29 -39.65 18.71
N ILE A 231 -2.15 -38.93 17.96
CA ILE A 231 -3.59 -38.88 18.22
C ILE A 231 -4.30 -40.03 17.48
N ARG A 232 -4.13 -41.25 18.00
CA ARG A 232 -4.75 -42.47 17.46
C ARG A 232 -6.23 -42.68 17.85
N LYS A 233 -6.70 -42.04 18.92
CA LYS A 233 -8.09 -42.18 19.43
C LYS A 233 -8.86 -40.88 19.23
N GLY A 234 -9.70 -40.81 18.18
CA GLY A 234 -10.49 -39.61 17.87
C GLY A 234 -11.09 -39.48 16.46
N GLY A 235 -11.00 -40.52 15.62
CA GLY A 235 -11.41 -40.45 14.22
C GLY A 235 -10.50 -39.56 13.38
N LEU A 236 -10.66 -39.58 12.04
CA LEU A 236 -9.81 -38.82 11.11
C LEU A 236 -9.89 -37.29 11.29
N GLY A 237 -10.91 -36.77 11.97
CA GLY A 237 -11.16 -35.33 12.12
C GLY A 237 -10.37 -34.63 13.23
N LEU A 238 -10.07 -35.30 14.35
CA LEU A 238 -9.44 -34.66 15.50
C LEU A 238 -8.01 -34.12 15.20
N PRO A 239 -7.13 -34.86 14.51
CA PRO A 239 -5.80 -34.34 14.14
C PRO A 239 -5.89 -33.15 13.17
N VAL A 240 -6.88 -33.14 12.27
CA VAL A 240 -7.09 -32.05 11.31
C VAL A 240 -7.48 -30.76 12.02
N VAL A 241 -8.45 -30.82 12.95
CA VAL A 241 -8.90 -29.63 13.71
C VAL A 241 -7.74 -29.02 14.52
N ILE A 242 -6.93 -29.86 15.17
CA ILE A 242 -5.76 -29.39 15.93
C ILE A 242 -4.72 -28.77 14.99
N SER A 243 -4.49 -29.36 13.81
CA SER A 243 -3.56 -28.80 12.81
C SER A 243 -4.02 -27.43 12.31
N VAL A 244 -5.32 -27.24 12.05
CA VAL A 244 -5.89 -25.94 11.67
C VAL A 244 -5.71 -24.91 12.79
N LEU A 245 -5.91 -25.30 14.06
CA LEU A 245 -5.67 -24.40 15.20
C LEU A 245 -4.21 -23.92 15.24
N PHE A 246 -3.24 -24.82 15.10
CA PHE A 246 -1.82 -24.45 15.02
C PHE A 246 -1.51 -23.55 13.81
N PHE A 247 -2.15 -23.78 12.67
CA PHE A 247 -2.00 -22.92 11.50
C PHE A 247 -2.52 -21.50 11.75
N VAL A 248 -3.70 -21.36 12.36
CA VAL A 248 -4.28 -20.04 12.70
C VAL A 248 -3.39 -19.28 13.68
N VAL A 249 -2.92 -19.94 14.75
CA VAL A 249 -2.03 -19.32 15.73
C VAL A 249 -0.71 -18.87 15.08
N TYR A 250 -0.12 -19.71 14.22
CA TYR A 250 1.08 -19.36 13.47
C TYR A 250 0.84 -18.11 12.61
N HIS A 251 -0.27 -18.10 11.88
CA HIS A 251 -0.61 -17.00 10.98
C HIS A 251 -0.81 -15.69 11.76
N VAL A 252 -1.48 -15.74 12.91
CA VAL A 252 -1.69 -14.56 13.77
C VAL A 252 -0.35 -14.01 14.29
N ILE A 253 0.55 -14.88 14.77
CA ILE A 253 1.88 -14.46 15.24
C ILE A 253 2.69 -13.86 14.08
N SER A 254 2.69 -14.52 12.91
CA SER A 254 3.39 -14.04 11.72
C SER A 254 2.85 -12.69 11.24
N MET A 255 1.54 -12.50 11.21
CA MET A 255 0.90 -11.23 10.83
C MET A 255 1.20 -10.11 11.82
N THR A 256 1.28 -10.43 13.12
CA THR A 256 1.62 -9.46 14.16
C THR A 256 3.08 -9.04 14.05
N GLY A 257 4.00 -10.00 13.87
CA GLY A 257 5.42 -9.73 13.64
C GLY A 257 5.64 -8.86 12.40
N GLU A 258 4.92 -9.15 11.31
CA GLU A 258 4.96 -8.31 10.11
C GLU A 258 4.47 -6.88 10.38
N LYS A 259 3.38 -6.70 11.13
CA LYS A 259 2.86 -5.37 11.49
C LYS A 259 3.88 -4.55 12.27
N PHE A 260 4.58 -5.15 13.23
CA PHE A 260 5.63 -4.45 13.98
C PHE A 260 6.78 -3.96 13.09
N VAL A 261 7.13 -4.70 12.04
CA VAL A 261 8.13 -4.26 11.06
C VAL A 261 7.57 -3.15 10.17
N ARG A 262 6.33 -3.26 9.70
CA ARG A 262 5.68 -2.23 8.86
C ARG A 262 5.55 -0.89 9.58
N GLU A 263 5.37 -0.91 10.90
CA GLU A 263 5.27 0.29 11.74
C GLU A 263 6.65 0.85 12.14
N GLY A 264 7.75 0.15 11.84
CA GLY A 264 9.10 0.56 12.21
C GLY A 264 9.47 0.28 13.68
N ALA A 265 8.63 -0.47 14.42
CA ALA A 265 8.89 -0.88 15.80
C ALA A 265 9.93 -2.00 15.90
N SER A 266 10.11 -2.80 14.85
CA SER A 266 11.08 -3.90 14.81
C SER A 266 11.82 -3.96 13.48
N GLN A 267 13.05 -4.49 13.51
CA GLN A 267 13.81 -4.83 12.32
C GLN A 267 13.17 -6.02 11.57
N ALA A 268 13.31 -6.05 10.24
CA ALA A 268 12.62 -7.02 9.40
C ALA A 268 12.97 -8.48 9.70
N TYR A 269 14.22 -8.76 10.04
CA TYR A 269 14.64 -10.13 10.38
C TYR A 269 13.99 -10.64 11.67
N VAL A 270 13.79 -9.79 12.70
CA VAL A 270 13.16 -10.24 13.94
C VAL A 270 11.67 -10.49 13.71
N GLY A 271 10.97 -9.51 13.14
CA GLY A 271 9.52 -9.57 13.03
C GLY A 271 9.01 -10.63 12.05
N MET A 272 9.74 -10.89 10.97
CA MET A 272 9.32 -11.90 9.99
C MET A 272 9.63 -13.33 10.44
N TRP A 273 10.64 -13.53 11.29
CA TRP A 273 11.06 -14.86 11.75
C TRP A 273 10.50 -15.26 13.11
N VAL A 274 9.85 -14.35 13.84
CA VAL A 274 9.32 -14.61 15.19
C VAL A 274 8.41 -15.84 15.24
N ALA A 275 7.53 -16.01 14.25
CA ALA A 275 6.63 -17.17 14.18
C ALA A 275 7.40 -18.48 14.00
N ALA A 276 8.38 -18.50 13.09
CA ALA A 276 9.24 -19.65 12.86
C ALA A 276 10.08 -19.99 14.09
N ALA A 277 10.65 -18.98 14.75
CA ALA A 277 11.46 -19.14 15.96
C ALA A 277 10.66 -19.74 17.14
N VAL A 278 9.37 -19.41 17.27
CA VAL A 278 8.48 -20.00 18.28
C VAL A 278 8.07 -21.43 17.91
N TYR A 279 7.81 -21.70 16.62
CA TYR A 279 7.29 -23.00 16.17
C TYR A 279 8.37 -24.07 16.03
N LEU A 280 9.61 -23.68 15.73
CA LEU A 280 10.74 -24.61 15.59
C LEU A 280 10.95 -25.48 16.85
N PRO A 281 11.10 -24.94 18.08
CA PRO A 281 11.28 -25.77 19.27
C PRO A 281 10.06 -26.65 19.55
N ILE A 282 8.83 -26.16 19.26
CA ILE A 282 7.60 -26.94 19.43
C ILE A 282 7.58 -28.12 18.46
N GLY A 283 7.90 -27.91 17.18
CA GLY A 283 7.96 -28.95 16.17
C GLY A 283 9.01 -30.02 16.49
N VAL A 284 10.21 -29.60 16.91
CA VAL A 284 11.28 -30.51 17.35
C VAL A 284 10.84 -31.32 18.58
N PHE A 285 10.27 -30.66 19.58
CA PHE A 285 9.77 -31.32 20.79
C PHE A 285 8.68 -32.35 20.48
N LEU A 286 7.68 -31.99 19.68
CA LEU A 286 6.59 -32.89 19.28
C LEU A 286 7.11 -34.08 18.47
N THR A 287 8.04 -33.83 17.54
CA THR A 287 8.67 -34.90 16.75
C THR A 287 9.41 -35.89 17.65
N TYR A 288 10.25 -35.39 18.56
CA TYR A 288 10.98 -36.24 19.51
C TYR A 288 10.03 -37.08 20.37
N LYS A 289 8.94 -36.48 20.87
CA LYS A 289 7.97 -37.18 21.71
C LYS A 289 7.13 -38.22 20.97
N ALA A 290 6.82 -38.00 19.70
CA ALA A 290 6.19 -39.00 18.84
C ALA A 290 7.11 -40.21 18.60
N THR A 291 8.41 -39.97 18.41
CA THR A 291 9.39 -41.07 18.24
C THR A 291 9.61 -41.88 19.52
N THR A 292 9.42 -41.26 20.69
CA THR A 292 9.67 -41.90 21.99
C THR A 292 8.39 -42.51 22.63
N ASP A 293 7.35 -42.77 21.82
CA ASP A 293 6.08 -43.43 22.20
C ASP A 293 5.41 -42.87 23.48
N SER A 294 5.52 -41.56 23.69
CA SER A 294 5.04 -40.92 24.92
C SER A 294 3.59 -40.45 24.82
N VAL A 295 2.73 -40.96 25.71
CA VAL A 295 1.30 -40.60 25.80
C VAL A 295 1.13 -39.27 26.56
N ILE A 296 1.50 -38.16 25.93
CA ILE A 296 1.42 -36.83 26.57
C ILE A 296 0.01 -36.23 26.45
N PHE A 297 -0.76 -36.66 25.44
CA PHE A 297 -2.10 -36.16 25.16
C PHE A 297 -3.17 -37.21 25.46
N ASP A 298 -3.19 -37.76 26.69
CA ASP A 298 -4.35 -38.52 27.14
C ASP A 298 -5.46 -37.53 27.56
N PRO A 299 -6.59 -37.45 26.81
CA PRO A 299 -7.66 -36.51 27.12
C PRO A 299 -8.22 -36.70 28.53
N THR A 300 -8.09 -37.92 29.09
CA THR A 300 -8.59 -38.26 30.43
C THR A 300 -7.85 -37.52 31.54
N ILE A 301 -6.58 -37.17 31.36
CA ILE A 301 -5.78 -36.41 32.34
C ILE A 301 -6.23 -34.94 32.33
N TYR A 302 -6.40 -34.35 31.15
CA TYR A 302 -6.85 -32.95 31.00
C TYR A 302 -8.30 -32.75 31.45
N PHE A 303 -9.22 -33.65 31.09
CA PHE A 303 -10.61 -33.59 31.58
C PHE A 303 -10.68 -33.75 33.11
N ARG A 304 -9.80 -34.54 33.73
CA ARG A 304 -9.75 -34.69 35.20
C ARG A 304 -9.24 -33.42 35.88
N VAL A 305 -8.26 -32.72 35.31
CA VAL A 305 -7.79 -31.42 35.81
C VAL A 305 -8.85 -30.34 35.64
N PHE A 306 -9.48 -30.25 34.47
CA PHE A 306 -10.55 -29.29 34.20
C PHE A 306 -11.80 -29.53 35.06
N ALA A 307 -12.18 -30.80 35.26
CA ALA A 307 -13.25 -31.20 36.18
C ALA A 307 -12.90 -30.93 37.65
N LYS A 308 -11.62 -30.98 38.06
CA LYS A 308 -11.19 -30.62 39.42
C LYS A 308 -11.23 -29.10 39.68
N VAL A 309 -11.04 -28.31 38.63
CA VAL A 309 -11.15 -26.84 38.67
C VAL A 309 -12.62 -26.39 38.66
N PHE A 310 -13.51 -27.10 37.94
CA PHE A 310 -14.95 -26.77 37.88
C PHE A 310 -15.85 -27.52 38.90
N LYS A 311 -15.35 -28.57 39.60
CA LYS A 311 -16.03 -29.16 40.77
C LYS A 311 -15.53 -28.57 42.09
N LYS A 312 -15.90 -27.33 42.36
CA LYS A 312 -16.10 -26.73 43.70
C LYS A 312 -16.87 -25.42 43.44
N LYS A 313 -18.14 -25.26 43.78
CA LYS A 313 -18.82 -25.53 45.06
C LYS A 313 -20.22 -26.13 44.79
N LYS A 314 -20.53 -27.22 45.50
CA LYS A 314 -21.86 -27.41 46.07
C LYS A 314 -21.78 -26.83 47.49
#